data_AF-A0ABC8QTN5-F1
#
_entry.id   AF-A0ABC8QTN5-F1
#
_cell.length_a   1.000
_cell.length_b   1.000
_cell.length_c   1.000
_cell.angle_alpha   90.00
_cell.angle_beta   90.00
_cell.angle_gamma   90.00
#
_symmetry.space_group_name_H-M   'P 1'
#
loop_
_entity.id
_entity.type
_entity.pdbx_description
1 polymer ?
#
loop_
_entity_poly.entity_id
_entity_poly.type
_entity_poly.pdbx_seq_one_letter_code
_entity_poly.pdbx_strand_id
1 'polypeptide(L)'
;MINPFPQIVGQLKCLQIVASLTAVRNGETRRAALNTLATGYKILGDDIWKNVGKLIEAQRSMLDDQFQWKAQEMDKRKEGKPGEARATLRHSVRDNGCDFLLRL
;
A
#
# COMPACT_ATOMS: atom_id res chain seq x y z
N MET A 1 -18.77 -18.63 15.00
CA MET A 1 -17.77 -17.55 15.08
C MET A 1 -17.38 -17.18 13.65
N ILE A 2 -18.03 -16.15 13.09
CA ILE A 2 -17.79 -15.71 11.70
C ILE A 2 -16.59 -14.76 11.75
N ASN A 3 -15.47 -15.14 11.11
CA ASN A 3 -14.34 -14.25 10.90
C ASN A 3 -14.74 -13.18 9.85
N PRO A 4 -14.74 -11.87 10.14
CA PRO A 4 -14.96 -10.85 9.12
C PRO A 4 -13.71 -10.52 8.28
N PHE A 5 -12.57 -11.20 8.51
CA PHE A 5 -11.28 -10.91 7.87
C PHE A 5 -10.85 -11.74 6.62
N PRO A 6 -11.66 -12.57 5.91
CA PRO A 6 -11.15 -13.29 4.72
C PRO A 6 -10.86 -12.42 3.50
N GLN A 7 -11.45 -11.22 3.38
CA GLN A 7 -11.39 -10.45 2.13
C GLN A 7 -10.06 -9.69 1.92
N ILE A 8 -9.36 -9.33 3.00
CA ILE A 8 -8.13 -8.54 2.92
C ILE A 8 -6.94 -9.41 2.48
N VAL A 9 -6.89 -10.69 2.88
CA VAL A 9 -5.78 -11.59 2.52
C VAL A 9 -5.76 -11.89 1.01
N GLY A 10 -6.92 -11.94 0.35
CA GLY A 10 -7.04 -12.08 -1.10
C GLY A 10 -6.54 -10.85 -1.86
N GLN A 11 -6.86 -9.64 -1.38
CA GLN A 11 -6.44 -8.37 -2.00
C GLN A 11 -4.91 -8.17 -1.99
N LEU A 12 -4.20 -8.73 -1.00
CA LEU A 12 -2.76 -8.57 -0.88
C LEU A 12 -1.97 -9.39 -1.91
N LYS A 13 -2.54 -10.48 -2.44
CA LYS A 13 -1.93 -11.25 -3.55
C LYS A 13 -1.83 -10.44 -4.84
N CYS A 14 -2.74 -9.50 -5.07
CA CYS A 14 -2.72 -8.65 -6.25
C CYS A 14 -1.48 -7.77 -6.31
N LEU A 15 -0.98 -7.28 -5.16
CA LEU A 15 0.24 -6.47 -5.10
C LEU A 15 1.48 -7.28 -5.52
N GLN A 16 1.55 -8.56 -5.20
CA GLN A 16 2.62 -9.46 -5.66
C GLN A 16 2.60 -9.63 -7.18
N ILE A 17 1.41 -9.77 -7.76
CA ILE A 17 1.25 -9.89 -9.23
C ILE A 17 1.72 -8.60 -9.89
N VAL A 18 1.25 -7.44 -9.40
CA VAL A 18 1.65 -6.14 -9.95
C VAL A 18 3.14 -5.89 -9.79
N ALA A 19 3.74 -6.28 -8.66
CA ALA A 19 5.18 -6.21 -8.45
C ALA A 19 5.95 -7.07 -9.46
N SER A 20 5.45 -8.27 -9.77
CA SER A 20 6.04 -9.15 -10.78
C SER A 20 6.02 -8.52 -12.18
N LEU A 21 5.00 -7.71 -12.50
CA LEU A 21 4.89 -7.01 -13.79
C LEU A 21 5.98 -5.94 -13.99
N THR A 22 6.71 -5.54 -12.95
CA THR A 22 7.82 -4.58 -13.09
C THR A 22 9.03 -5.18 -13.82
N ALA A 23 9.16 -6.50 -13.87
CA ALA A 23 10.21 -7.20 -14.62
C ALA A 23 9.90 -7.35 -16.12
N VAL A 24 8.69 -6.97 -16.57
CA VAL A 24 8.27 -7.17 -17.96
C VAL A 24 9.00 -6.18 -18.88
N ARG A 25 9.41 -6.67 -20.06
CA ARG A 25 10.16 -5.87 -21.07
C ARG A 25 9.35 -4.70 -21.63
N ASN A 26 8.02 -4.78 -21.63
CA ASN A 26 7.15 -3.69 -22.07
C ASN A 26 7.21 -2.50 -21.10
N GLY A 27 7.67 -1.35 -21.59
CA GLY A 27 7.83 -0.13 -20.80
C GLY A 27 6.52 0.41 -20.24
N GLU A 28 5.41 0.27 -20.97
CA GLU A 28 4.10 0.78 -20.56
C GLU A 28 3.50 -0.03 -19.41
N THR A 29 3.51 -1.37 -19.53
CA THR A 29 3.06 -2.28 -18.47
C THR A 29 3.88 -2.08 -17.20
N ARG A 30 5.20 -1.95 -17.33
CA ARG A 30 6.10 -1.69 -16.20
C ARG A 30 5.79 -0.35 -15.54
N ARG A 31 5.58 0.72 -16.33
CA ARG A 31 5.21 2.05 -15.82
C ARG A 31 3.86 2.01 -15.09
N ALA A 32 2.87 1.34 -15.65
CA ALA A 32 1.56 1.17 -15.02
C ALA A 32 1.66 0.42 -13.69
N ALA A 33 2.48 -0.65 -13.64
CA ALA A 33 2.75 -1.40 -12.42
C ALA A 33 3.41 -0.52 -11.34
N LEU A 34 4.46 0.22 -11.69
CA LEU A 34 5.15 1.15 -10.78
C LEU A 34 4.20 2.23 -10.26
N ASN A 35 3.36 2.83 -11.12
CA ASN A 35 2.38 3.83 -10.69
C ASN A 35 1.31 3.26 -9.76
N THR A 36 0.89 2.01 -10.01
CA THR A 36 -0.07 1.30 -9.15
C THR A 36 0.55 1.04 -7.77
N LEU A 37 1.79 0.55 -7.72
CA LEU A 37 2.52 0.33 -6.47
C LEU A 37 2.81 1.63 -5.73
N ALA A 38 3.13 2.71 -6.43
CA ALA A 38 3.28 4.03 -5.83
C ALA A 38 1.99 4.53 -5.17
N THR A 39 0.84 4.30 -5.80
CA THR A 39 -0.46 4.59 -5.19
C THR A 39 -0.73 3.68 -3.99
N GLY A 40 -0.35 2.40 -4.07
CA GLY A 40 -0.36 1.50 -2.92
C GLY A 40 0.50 2.00 -1.76
N TYR A 41 1.70 2.51 -2.04
CA TYR A 41 2.62 3.08 -1.05
C TYR A 41 2.03 4.32 -0.38
N LYS A 42 1.38 5.21 -1.14
CA LYS A 42 0.63 6.34 -0.57
C LYS A 42 -0.39 5.90 0.50
N ILE A 43 -1.04 4.75 0.33
CA ILE A 43 -2.08 4.26 1.24
C ILE A 43 -1.49 3.41 2.38
N LEU A 44 -0.52 2.55 2.08
CA LEU A 44 0.01 1.55 3.01
C LEU A 44 1.26 2.02 3.76
N GLY A 45 1.99 2.99 3.23
CA GLY A 45 3.34 3.32 3.68
C GLY A 45 4.25 2.10 3.56
N ASP A 46 5.16 1.94 4.53
CA ASP A 46 6.14 0.84 4.55
C ASP A 46 5.53 -0.57 4.60
N ASP A 47 4.26 -0.70 5.01
CA ASP A 47 3.56 -1.99 4.98
C ASP A 47 3.47 -2.58 3.57
N ILE A 48 3.61 -1.78 2.50
CA ILE A 48 3.61 -2.30 1.13
C ILE A 48 4.71 -3.34 0.90
N TRP A 49 5.88 -3.20 1.55
CA TRP A 49 7.01 -4.09 1.37
C TRP A 49 6.70 -5.53 1.81
N LYS A 50 5.80 -5.70 2.77
CA LYS A 50 5.31 -7.01 3.22
C LYS A 50 4.43 -7.70 2.17
N ASN A 51 3.89 -6.93 1.22
CA ASN A 51 2.87 -7.38 0.27
C ASN A 51 3.39 -7.52 -1.17
N VAL A 52 4.54 -6.95 -1.52
CA VAL A 52 5.12 -7.07 -2.87
C VAL A 52 5.88 -8.38 -3.11
N GLY A 53 6.16 -9.14 -2.04
CA GLY A 53 6.85 -10.43 -2.13
C GLY A 53 8.35 -10.31 -2.40
N LYS A 54 8.95 -11.37 -2.93
CA LYS A 54 10.39 -11.41 -3.23
C LYS A 54 10.67 -10.65 -4.52
N LEU A 55 11.54 -9.64 -4.43
CA LEU A 55 12.00 -8.82 -5.54
C LEU A 55 13.49 -9.07 -5.80
N ILE A 56 13.92 -8.92 -7.05
CA ILE A 56 15.36 -8.80 -7.34
C ILE A 56 15.83 -7.38 -7.01
N GLU A 57 17.13 -7.20 -6.79
CA GLU A 57 17.73 -5.92 -6.38
C GLU A 57 17.39 -4.77 -7.35
N ALA A 58 17.42 -5.03 -8.66
CA ALA A 58 17.04 -4.05 -9.67
C ALA A 58 15.57 -3.59 -9.52
N GLN A 59 14.63 -4.53 -9.35
CA GLN A 59 13.22 -4.19 -9.13
C GLN A 59 13.01 -3.43 -7.82
N ARG A 60 13.77 -3.81 -6.78
CA ARG A 60 13.74 -3.14 -5.48
C ARG A 60 14.17 -1.69 -5.61
N SER A 61 15.33 -1.44 -6.23
CA SER A 61 15.83 -0.08 -6.47
C SER A 61 14.83 0.77 -7.27
N MET A 62 14.23 0.20 -8.32
CA MET A 62 13.22 0.89 -9.12
C MET A 62 11.97 1.29 -8.31
N LEU A 63 11.56 0.44 -7.36
CA LEU A 63 10.42 0.74 -6.48
C LEU A 63 10.80 1.78 -5.43
N ASP A 64 12.01 1.68 -4.86
CA ASP A 64 12.53 2.67 -3.93
C ASP A 64 12.56 4.07 -4.57
N ASP A 65 13.12 4.21 -5.77
CA ASP A 65 13.13 5.49 -6.52
C ASP A 65 11.71 6.02 -6.75
N GLN A 66 10.79 5.14 -7.15
CA GLN A 66 9.40 5.52 -7.42
C GLN A 66 8.65 5.94 -6.14
N PHE A 67 8.92 5.28 -5.01
CA PHE A 67 8.31 5.61 -3.71
C PHE A 67 8.87 6.91 -3.15
N GLN A 68 10.17 7.15 -3.30
CA GLN A 68 10.79 8.44 -2.97
C GLN A 68 10.16 9.57 -3.79
N TRP A 69 10.00 9.37 -5.09
CA TRP A 69 9.34 10.38 -5.92
C TRP A 69 7.89 10.58 -5.48
N LYS A 70 7.14 9.50 -5.22
CA LYS A 70 5.76 9.61 -4.73
C LYS A 70 5.65 10.38 -3.41
N ALA A 71 6.56 10.18 -2.47
CA ALA A 71 6.58 10.88 -1.20
C ALA A 71 6.81 12.39 -1.39
N GLN A 72 7.73 12.78 -2.26
CA GLN A 72 7.97 14.20 -2.58
C GLN A 72 6.77 14.83 -3.30
N GLU A 73 6.08 14.10 -4.20
CA GLU A 73 4.83 14.59 -4.80
C GLU A 73 3.74 14.83 -3.75
N MET A 74 3.60 13.92 -2.78
CA MET A 74 2.63 14.07 -1.69
C MET A 74 2.94 15.30 -0.83
N ASP A 75 4.22 15.54 -0.55
CA ASP A 75 4.69 16.72 0.20
C ASP A 75 4.34 18.03 -0.55
N LYS A 76 4.68 18.11 -1.84
CA LYS A 76 4.33 19.26 -2.71
C LYS A 76 2.84 19.55 -2.75
N ARG A 77 2.01 18.49 -2.71
CA ARG A 77 0.55 18.58 -2.77
C ARG A 77 -0.11 18.71 -1.38
N LYS A 78 0.67 18.73 -0.30
CA LYS A 78 0.20 18.77 1.10
C LYS A 78 -0.77 17.62 1.43
N GLU A 79 -0.51 16.43 0.90
CA GLU A 79 -1.35 15.24 1.08
C GLU A 79 -1.05 14.44 2.36
N GLY A 80 -0.05 14.86 3.15
CA GLY A 80 0.43 14.14 4.33
C GLY A 80 1.50 13.09 4.00
N LYS A 81 1.82 12.23 4.96
CA LYS A 81 2.84 11.19 4.80
C LYS A 81 2.24 9.91 4.18
N PRO A 82 3.01 9.15 3.38
CA PRO A 82 2.58 7.83 2.92
C PRO A 82 2.15 6.94 4.09
N GLY A 83 1.00 6.28 3.98
CA GLY A 83 0.45 5.41 5.03
C GLY A 83 -0.38 6.11 6.10
N GLU A 84 -0.30 7.44 6.22
CA GLU A 84 -0.97 8.20 7.28
C GLU A 84 -2.50 8.09 7.20
N ALA A 85 -3.06 8.19 5.99
CA ALA A 85 -4.50 8.04 5.77
C ALA A 85 -5.04 6.68 6.28
N ARG A 86 -4.28 5.60 6.13
CA ARG A 86 -4.65 4.27 6.64
C ARG A 86 -4.42 4.16 8.15
N ALA A 87 -3.38 4.79 8.69
CA ALA A 87 -3.14 4.84 10.13
C ALA A 87 -4.30 5.56 10.84
N THR A 88 -4.75 6.70 10.31
CA THR A 88 -5.91 7.45 10.82
C THR A 88 -7.19 6.61 10.77
N LEU A 89 -7.44 5.89 9.67
CA LEU A 89 -8.59 4.98 9.57
C LEU A 89 -8.51 3.82 10.58
N ARG A 90 -7.33 3.25 10.82
CA ARG A 90 -7.13 2.21 11.86
C ARG A 90 -7.35 2.76 13.27
N HIS A 91 -6.96 4.00 13.53
CA HIS A 91 -7.24 4.68 14.81
C HIS A 91 -8.74 4.93 15.01
N SER A 92 -9.43 5.48 14.01
CA SER A 92 -10.88 5.77 14.10
C SER A 92 -11.74 4.50 14.23
N VAL A 93 -11.37 3.39 13.60
CA VAL A 93 -12.08 2.10 13.77
C VAL A 93 -11.88 1.52 15.18
N ARG A 94 -10.75 1.78 15.83
CA ARG A 94 -10.50 1.30 17.20
C ARG A 94 -11.26 2.12 18.25
N ASP A 95 -11.49 3.40 17.99
CA ASP A 95 -12.23 4.29 18.89
C ASP A 95 -13.75 4.04 18.83
N ASN A 96 -14.30 3.86 17.62
CA ASN A 96 -15.73 3.56 17.41
C ASN A 96 -16.18 2.19 17.96
N GLY A 97 -15.24 1.32 18.36
CA GLY A 97 -15.54 0.02 18.96
C GLY A 97 -15.75 0.06 20.48
N CYS A 98 -15.33 1.12 21.17
CA CYS A 98 -15.39 1.20 22.63
C CYS A 98 -16.64 1.92 23.15
N ASP A 99 -17.25 2.83 22.38
CA ASP A 99 -18.43 3.58 22.83
C ASP A 99 -19.75 2.79 22.74
N PHE A 100 -19.81 1.75 21.89
CA PHE A 100 -21.02 0.94 21.74
C PHE A 100 -21.18 -0.16 22.82
N LEU A 101 -20.15 -0.44 23.61
CA LEU A 101 -20.15 -1.53 24.61
C LEU A 101 -20.28 -1.06 26.07
N LEU A 102 -20.39 0.24 26.34
CA LEU A 102 -20.52 0.79 27.70
C LEU A 102 -21.91 1.39 28.01
N ARG A 103 -22.93 1.13 27.19
CA ARG A 103 -24.30 1.66 27.41
C ARG A 103 -25.42 0.62 27.47
N LEU A 104 -25.12 -0.60 27.91
CA LEU A 104 -26.13 -1.61 28.27
C LEU A 104 -25.80 -2.23 29.64
#